data_AF-C7R1V9-F1
#
_entry.id   AF-C7R1V9-F1
#
_cell.length_a   1.000
_cell.length_b   1.000
_cell.length_c   1.000
_cell.angle_alpha   90.00
_cell.angle_beta   90.00
_cell.angle_gamma   90.00
#
_symmetry.space_group_name_H-M   'P 1'
#
loop_
_entity.id
_entity.type
_entity.pdbx_description
1 polymer ?
#
loop_
_entity_poly.entity_id
_entity_poly.type
_entity_poly.pdbx_seq_one_letter_code
_entity_poly.pdbx_strand_id
1 'polypeptide(L)'
;MWKLVETRIPHTIAEDVAAQAKREDPTDTVWLNINTGSIIVLASDGGWRNPESARYKVLYYAPNATVGFDITNIAAPGLTLELDPTQVGQGCYLKARAAGIEAVEKFIVLK
;
A
#
# COMPACT_ATOMS: atom_id res chain seq x y z
N MET A 1 6.49 1.41 17.70
CA MET A 1 7.62 1.40 16.73
C MET A 1 7.15 0.64 15.51
N TRP A 2 7.30 1.20 14.32
CA TRP A 2 6.88 0.55 13.09
C TRP A 2 7.97 -0.37 12.55
N LYS A 3 7.58 -1.55 12.08
CA LYS A 3 8.45 -2.52 11.41
C LYS A 3 7.80 -2.90 10.09
N LEU A 4 8.60 -2.93 9.04
CA LEU A 4 8.20 -3.56 7.78
C LEU A 4 8.10 -5.06 8.04
N VAL A 5 6.93 -5.65 7.79
CA VAL A 5 6.67 -7.07 8.08
C VAL A 5 6.18 -7.76 6.82
N GLU A 6 7.15 -8.30 6.07
CA GLU A 6 6.95 -9.19 4.92
C GLU A 6 6.04 -8.65 3.79
N THR A 7 6.02 -9.36 2.66
CA THR A 7 5.33 -8.96 1.42
C THR A 7 3.87 -9.42 1.34
N ARG A 8 3.33 -10.03 2.41
CA ARG A 8 1.97 -10.59 2.39
C ARG A 8 1.08 -9.94 3.43
N ILE A 9 -0.08 -9.53 2.95
CA ILE A 9 -1.17 -8.99 3.77
C ILE A 9 -1.69 -10.08 4.71
N PRO A 10 -1.90 -9.78 6.00
CA PRO A 10 -2.54 -10.69 6.93
C PRO A 10 -3.92 -11.16 6.44
N HIS A 11 -4.20 -12.45 6.60
CA HIS A 11 -5.47 -13.06 6.17
C HIS A 11 -6.70 -12.35 6.75
N THR A 12 -6.59 -11.81 7.97
CA THR A 12 -7.67 -11.11 8.68
C THR A 12 -8.12 -9.82 8.00
N ILE A 13 -7.28 -9.21 7.16
CA ILE A 13 -7.57 -7.96 6.45
C ILE A 13 -7.49 -8.12 4.93
N ALA A 14 -7.11 -9.30 4.42
CA ALA A 14 -6.89 -9.53 3.00
C ALA A 14 -8.15 -9.32 2.16
N GLU A 15 -9.32 -9.72 2.68
CA GLU A 15 -10.62 -9.50 2.04
C GLU A 15 -10.97 -8.02 1.93
N ASP A 16 -10.75 -7.26 3.00
CA ASP A 16 -10.98 -5.81 3.02
C ASP A 16 -10.03 -5.08 2.06
N VAL A 17 -8.74 -5.43 2.05
CA VAL A 17 -7.80 -4.83 1.09
C VAL A 17 -8.21 -5.15 -0.36
N ALA A 18 -8.69 -6.36 -0.64
CA ALA A 18 -9.19 -6.73 -1.97
C ALA A 18 -10.49 -6.02 -2.35
N ALA A 19 -11.32 -5.65 -1.38
CA ALA A 19 -12.54 -4.86 -1.61
C ALA A 19 -12.22 -3.37 -1.85
N GLN A 20 -11.18 -2.84 -1.21
CA GLN A 20 -10.82 -1.42 -1.29
C GLN A 20 -9.86 -1.07 -2.43
N ALA A 21 -9.05 -2.03 -2.91
CA ALA A 21 -8.09 -1.84 -3.98
C ALA A 21 -8.30 -2.87 -5.10
N LYS A 22 -8.24 -2.44 -6.36
CA LYS A 22 -8.39 -3.34 -7.51
C LYS A 22 -7.08 -4.10 -7.74
N ARG A 23 -6.93 -5.29 -7.20
CA ARG A 23 -5.64 -6.02 -7.18
C ARG A 23 -5.44 -6.91 -8.40
N GLU A 24 -5.13 -6.34 -9.57
CA GLU A 24 -4.77 -7.16 -10.74
C GLU A 24 -3.38 -7.80 -10.60
N ASP A 25 -2.48 -7.19 -9.82
CA ASP A 25 -1.19 -7.76 -9.42
C ASP A 25 -0.86 -7.37 -7.96
N PRO A 26 -0.91 -8.29 -6.97
CA PRO A 26 -0.79 -7.98 -5.55
C PRO A 26 0.66 -7.71 -5.14
N THR A 27 1.10 -6.46 -5.27
CA THR A 27 2.47 -6.03 -4.95
C THR A 27 2.54 -5.18 -3.69
N ASP A 28 1.83 -5.62 -2.65
CA ASP A 28 1.58 -4.83 -1.45
C ASP A 28 2.80 -4.75 -0.53
N THR A 29 2.82 -3.73 0.32
CA THR A 29 3.86 -3.54 1.34
C THR A 29 3.20 -3.27 2.69
N VAL A 30 3.64 -3.95 3.74
CA VAL A 30 2.95 -3.96 5.04
C VAL A 30 3.88 -3.51 6.16
N TRP A 31 3.41 -2.59 6.98
CA TRP A 31 4.06 -2.17 8.22
C TRP A 31 3.19 -2.53 9.42
N LEU A 32 3.81 -3.06 10.47
CA LEU A 32 3.18 -3.34 11.77
C LEU A 32 3.79 -2.43 12.83
N ASN A 33 2.94 -1.80 13.65
CA ASN A 33 3.37 -1.15 14.86
C ASN A 33 3.46 -2.19 15.98
N ILE A 34 4.68 -2.57 16.37
CA ILE A 34 4.90 -3.63 17.39
C ILE A 34 4.39 -3.26 18.79
N ASN A 35 4.15 -1.97 19.06
CA ASN A 35 3.68 -1.52 20.36
C ASN A 35 2.16 -1.59 20.49
N THR A 36 1.44 -1.37 19.38
CA THR A 36 -0.02 -1.23 19.38
C THR A 36 -0.72 -2.38 18.67
N GLY A 37 -0.05 -3.05 17.73
CA GLY A 37 -0.67 -4.00 16.81
C GLY A 37 -1.36 -3.34 15.62
N SER A 38 -1.20 -2.02 15.41
CA SER A 38 -1.75 -1.32 14.24
C SER A 38 -1.00 -1.72 12.97
N ILE A 39 -1.70 -1.70 11.82
CA ILE A 39 -1.13 -2.10 10.53
C ILE A 39 -1.31 -0.97 9.51
N ILE A 40 -0.31 -0.74 8.68
CA ILE A 40 -0.42 0.08 7.47
C ILE A 40 -0.12 -0.81 6.27
N VAL A 41 -0.95 -0.73 5.23
CA VAL A 41 -0.77 -1.45 3.97
C VAL A 41 -0.68 -0.45 2.84
N LEU A 42 0.41 -0.48 2.08
CA LEU A 42 0.51 0.12 0.76
C LEU A 42 0.02 -0.92 -0.25
N ALA A 43 -1.24 -0.80 -0.67
CA ALA A 43 -1.93 -1.78 -1.51
C ALA A 43 -1.92 -1.36 -2.98
N SER A 44 -1.59 -2.29 -3.88
CA SER A 44 -1.68 -2.05 -5.32
C SER A 44 -3.14 -1.82 -5.72
N ASP A 45 -3.44 -0.70 -6.37
CA ASP A 45 -4.79 -0.34 -6.79
C ASP A 45 -4.84 -0.11 -8.30
N GLY A 46 -5.14 -1.21 -9.00
CA GLY A 46 -5.45 -1.33 -10.41
C GLY A 46 -4.51 -2.27 -11.17
N GLY A 47 -4.23 -1.99 -12.44
CA GLY A 47 -3.70 -2.96 -13.39
C GLY A 47 -2.51 -2.51 -14.22
N TRP A 48 -1.57 -3.42 -14.48
CA TRP A 48 -0.42 -3.18 -15.34
C TRP A 48 -0.81 -2.94 -16.82
N ARG A 49 -2.04 -3.28 -17.21
CA ARG A 49 -2.55 -3.12 -18.58
C ARG A 49 -3.07 -1.72 -18.90
N ASN A 50 -3.32 -0.86 -17.91
CA ASN A 50 -3.83 0.50 -18.14
C ASN A 50 -3.07 1.52 -17.28
N PRO A 51 -2.44 2.56 -17.89
CA PRO A 51 -1.78 3.65 -17.16
C PRO A 51 -2.67 4.33 -16.12
N GLU A 52 -3.97 4.43 -16.38
CA GLU A 52 -4.91 5.07 -15.48
C GLU A 52 -5.13 4.29 -14.19
N SER A 53 -4.73 3.01 -14.15
CA SER A 53 -4.95 2.09 -13.03
C SER A 53 -3.65 1.59 -12.39
N ALA A 54 -2.47 2.13 -12.71
CA ALA A 54 -1.23 1.78 -11.99
C ALA A 54 -1.07 2.61 -10.71
N ARG A 55 -1.93 2.38 -9.70
CA ARG A 55 -1.98 3.20 -8.48
C ARG A 55 -1.65 2.41 -7.23
N TYR A 56 -1.48 3.14 -6.13
CA TYR A 56 -1.43 2.57 -4.78
C TYR A 56 -2.38 3.32 -3.85
N LYS A 57 -2.95 2.57 -2.90
CA LYS A 57 -3.65 3.10 -1.73
C LYS A 57 -2.84 2.82 -0.48
N VAL A 58 -2.96 3.70 0.50
CA VAL A 58 -2.43 3.49 1.85
C VAL A 58 -3.60 3.26 2.80
N LEU A 59 -3.70 2.06 3.35
CA LEU A 59 -4.76 1.65 4.25
C LEU A 59 -4.21 1.52 5.67
N TYR A 60 -4.89 2.13 6.65
CA TYR A 60 -4.56 2.00 8.07
C TYR A 60 -5.58 1.15 8.79
N TYR A 61 -5.09 0.20 9.59
CA TYR A 61 -5.87 -0.66 10.45
C TYR A 61 -5.50 -0.37 11.90
N ALA A 62 -6.51 -0.01 12.70
CA ALA A 62 -6.37 0.03 14.14
C ALA A 62 -6.10 -1.39 14.69
N PRO A 63 -5.58 -1.52 15.92
CA PRO A 63 -5.31 -2.83 16.51
C PRO A 63 -6.55 -3.74 16.47
N ASN A 64 -6.38 -4.96 15.97
CA ASN A 64 -7.44 -5.96 15.80
C ASN A 64 -8.59 -5.57 14.85
N ALA A 65 -8.48 -4.46 14.11
CA ALA A 65 -9.49 -4.08 13.13
C ALA A 65 -9.43 -4.99 11.89
N THR A 66 -10.60 -5.34 11.36
CA THR A 66 -10.75 -6.07 10.09
C THR A 66 -11.04 -5.14 8.91
N VAL A 67 -11.39 -3.88 9.18
CA VAL A 67 -11.70 -2.85 8.18
C VAL A 67 -10.70 -1.71 8.31
N GLY A 68 -10.10 -1.33 7.18
CA GLY A 68 -9.09 -0.29 7.09
C GLY A 68 -9.66 1.07 6.70
N PHE A 69 -8.94 2.12 7.10
CA PHE A 69 -9.19 3.49 6.67
C PHE A 69 -8.24 3.88 5.55
N ASP A 70 -8.75 4.42 4.46
CA ASP A 70 -7.92 5.02 3.41
C ASP A 70 -7.28 6.31 3.93
N ILE A 71 -5.96 6.27 4.09
CA ILE A 71 -5.13 7.39 4.54
C ILE A 71 -4.17 7.85 3.43
N THR A 72 -4.42 7.51 2.18
CA THR A 72 -3.52 7.80 1.04
C THR A 72 -3.16 9.28 0.97
N ASN A 73 -4.15 10.18 1.09
CA ASN A 73 -3.94 11.63 1.04
C ASN A 73 -3.19 12.20 2.26
N ILE A 74 -3.06 11.43 3.34
CA ILE A 74 -2.36 11.86 4.57
C ILE A 74 -0.95 11.29 4.60
N ALA A 75 -0.79 10.00 4.29
CA ALA A 75 0.48 9.29 4.36
C ALA A 75 1.34 9.45 3.10
N ALA A 76 0.72 9.68 1.94
CA ALA A 76 1.42 9.85 0.67
C ALA A 76 0.79 10.99 -0.17
N PRO A 77 0.70 12.23 0.36
CA PRO A 77 0.14 13.35 -0.36
C PRO A 77 0.96 13.65 -1.63
N GLY A 78 0.29 13.74 -2.78
CA GLY A 78 0.95 14.07 -4.05
C GLY A 78 1.82 12.96 -4.63
N LEU A 79 1.66 11.71 -4.16
CA LEU A 79 2.31 10.55 -4.76
C LEU A 79 2.00 10.53 -6.26
N THR A 80 3.01 10.81 -7.07
CA THR A 80 2.89 10.85 -8.53
C THR A 80 3.11 9.44 -9.04
N LEU A 81 2.07 8.89 -9.66
CA LEU A 81 2.03 7.52 -10.11
C LEU A 81 2.55 7.47 -11.55
N GLU A 82 3.86 7.33 -11.71
CA GLU A 82 4.44 7.10 -13.03
C GLU A 82 4.27 5.63 -13.42
N LEU A 83 3.45 5.36 -14.43
CA LEU A 83 3.45 4.07 -15.12
C LEU A 83 4.79 3.91 -15.87
N ASP A 84 5.41 2.74 -15.75
CA ASP A 84 6.41 2.28 -16.71
C ASP A 84 5.77 1.32 -17.73
N PRO A 85 5.39 1.80 -18.93
CA PRO A 85 4.75 0.97 -19.96
C PRO A 85 5.70 -0.03 -20.62
N THR A 86 7.01 0.03 -20.33
CA THR A 86 8.00 -0.89 -20.90
C THR A 86 8.13 -2.18 -20.09
N GLN A 87 7.56 -2.21 -18.89
CA GLN A 87 7.54 -3.36 -17.99
C GLN A 87 6.22 -4.14 -18.09
N VAL A 88 6.14 -5.32 -17.48
CA VAL A 88 4.91 -6.12 -17.36
C VAL A 88 4.67 -6.55 -15.91
N GLY A 89 3.40 -6.69 -15.51
CA GLY A 89 3.02 -7.11 -14.16
C GLY A 89 3.57 -6.18 -13.08
N GLN A 90 4.16 -6.75 -12.02
CA GLN A 90 4.75 -6.04 -10.90
C GLN A 90 5.78 -4.98 -11.33
N GLY A 91 6.49 -5.21 -12.44
CA GLY A 91 7.48 -4.27 -12.97
C GLY A 91 6.90 -2.88 -13.27
N CYS A 92 5.62 -2.80 -13.67
CA CYS A 92 4.93 -1.54 -13.96
C CYS A 92 4.77 -0.63 -12.74
N TYR A 93 4.82 -1.21 -11.54
CA TYR A 93 4.56 -0.51 -10.29
C TYR A 93 5.83 -0.08 -9.57
N LEU A 94 7.02 -0.40 -10.06
CA LEU A 94 8.27 -0.26 -9.29
C LEU A 94 8.54 1.18 -8.82
N LYS A 95 8.36 2.18 -9.71
CA LYS A 95 8.55 3.59 -9.37
C LYS A 95 7.52 4.09 -8.36
N ALA A 96 6.24 3.84 -8.64
CA ALA A 96 5.14 4.22 -7.76
C ALA A 96 5.26 3.56 -6.38
N ARG A 97 5.70 2.30 -6.34
CA ARG A 97 5.96 1.55 -5.10
C ARG A 97 7.10 2.16 -4.30
N ALA A 98 8.23 2.47 -4.94
CA ALA A 98 9.37 3.07 -4.26
C ALA A 98 9.01 4.43 -3.64
N ALA A 99 8.31 5.28 -4.40
CA ALA A 99 7.83 6.58 -3.90
C ALA A 99 6.78 6.42 -2.79
N GLY A 100 5.89 5.43 -2.88
CA GLY A 100 4.90 5.12 -1.85
C GLY A 100 5.54 4.63 -0.55
N ILE A 101 6.55 3.75 -0.65
CA ILE A 101 7.34 3.29 0.51
C ILE A 101 8.00 4.49 1.20
N GLU A 102 8.69 5.34 0.45
CA GLU A 102 9.36 6.52 1.01
C GLU A 102 8.38 7.46 1.72
N ALA A 103 7.21 7.71 1.11
CA ALA A 103 6.20 8.58 1.70
C ALA A 103 5.61 8.01 3.00
N VAL A 104 5.25 6.72 3.00
CA VAL A 104 4.70 6.04 4.18
C VAL A 104 5.73 5.95 5.30
N GLU A 105 7.00 5.69 4.98
CA GLU A 105 8.08 5.68 5.98
C GLU A 105 8.30 7.06 6.60
N LYS A 106 8.26 8.13 5.81
CA LYS A 106 8.30 9.50 6.35
C LYS A 106 7.12 9.78 7.27
N PHE A 107 5.90 9.39 6.87
CA PHE A 107 4.71 9.53 7.71
C PHE A 107 4.84 8.78 9.04
N ILE A 108 5.34 7.54 8.99
CA ILE A 108 5.61 6.68 10.14
C ILE A 108 6.62 7.30 11.10
N VAL A 109 7.69 7.92 10.61
CA VAL A 109 8.73 8.54 11.46
C VAL A 109 8.22 9.79 12.18
N LEU A 110 7.28 10.51 11.56
CA LEU A 110 6.69 11.73 12.13
C LEU A 110 5.63 11.46 13.21
N LYS A 111 5.27 10.19 13.47
CA LYS A 111 4.17 9.78 14.36
C LYS A 111 4.62 8.78 15.42
#